data_AF-A0A9D7G066-F1
#
_entry.id   AF-A0A9D7G066-F1
#
_cell.length_a   1.000
_cell.length_b   1.000
_cell.length_c   1.000
_cell.angle_alpha   90.00
_cell.angle_beta   90.00
_cell.angle_gamma   90.00
#
_symmetry.space_group_name_H-M   'P 1'
#
loop_
_entity.id
_entity.type
_entity.pdbx_description
1 polymer ?
#
loop_
_entity_poly.entity_id
_entity_poly.type
_entity_poly.pdbx_seq_one_letter_code
_entity_poly.pdbx_strand_id
1 'polypeptide(L)'
;MSEPSTDERRKHLGVRAVFPAACEALRPFFDQANRWEGQSHEHLAYRTLKEQFPQLDSQESFIVVTTAKRLFASGKYPPAA
;
A
#
# COMPACT_ATOMS: atom_id res chain seq x y z
N MET A 1 -27.03 -0.18 -0.36
CA MET A 1 -26.19 -1.33 0.07
C MET A 1 -24.78 -1.01 -0.37
N SER A 2 -23.78 -0.75 0.46
CA SER A 2 -23.61 -0.97 1.90
C SER A 2 -22.76 0.17 2.47
N GLU A 3 -23.20 0.82 3.54
CA GLU A 3 -22.36 1.78 4.26
C GLU A 3 -21.25 1.00 4.99
N PRO A 4 -19.97 1.39 4.89
CA PRO A 4 -18.90 0.73 5.62
C PRO A 4 -19.12 0.94 7.11
N SER A 5 -19.55 -0.12 7.79
CA SER A 5 -19.79 -0.15 9.24
C SER A 5 -18.65 0.50 10.00
N THR A 6 -18.97 1.37 10.95
CA THR A 6 -18.04 2.15 11.79
C THR A 6 -16.97 1.30 12.50
N ASP A 7 -17.15 -0.02 12.56
CA ASP A 7 -16.19 -1.00 13.05
C ASP A 7 -14.99 -1.21 12.09
N GLU A 8 -15.23 -1.31 10.78
CA GLU A 8 -14.15 -1.39 9.78
C GLU A 8 -13.33 -0.11 9.74
N ARG A 9 -13.98 1.05 9.89
CA ARG A 9 -13.29 2.35 9.98
C ARG A 9 -12.34 2.44 11.17
N ARG A 10 -12.64 1.75 12.28
CA ARG A 10 -11.80 1.73 13.50
C ARG A 10 -10.69 0.69 13.44
N LYS A 11 -10.93 -0.49 12.86
CA LYS A 11 -9.91 -1.54 12.68
C LYS A 11 -8.71 -1.08 11.84
N HIS A 12 -8.93 -0.16 10.91
CA HIS A 12 -7.87 0.33 10.01
C HIS A 12 -7.14 1.58 10.52
N LEU A 13 -7.36 2.02 11.77
CA LEU A 13 -6.62 3.16 12.34
C LEU A 13 -5.12 2.92 12.39
N GLY A 14 -4.69 1.70 12.76
CA GLY A 14 -3.27 1.31 12.75
C GLY A 14 -2.68 1.34 11.35
N VAL A 15 -3.39 0.78 10.37
CA VAL A 15 -2.99 0.79 8.95
C VAL A 15 -2.83 2.21 8.42
N ARG A 16 -3.75 3.12 8.76
CA ARG A 16 -3.69 4.52 8.31
C ARG A 16 -2.45 5.26 8.81
N ALA A 17 -1.95 4.93 9.99
CA ALA A 17 -0.74 5.57 10.53
C ALA A 17 0.52 5.13 9.77
N VAL A 18 0.62 3.86 9.39
CA VAL A 18 1.75 3.34 8.60
C VAL A 18 1.59 3.51 7.10
N PHE A 19 0.37 3.78 6.62
CA PHE A 19 0.06 3.88 5.20
C PHE A 19 0.93 4.91 4.44
N PRO A 20 1.21 6.12 4.94
CA PRO A 20 2.07 7.08 4.24
C PRO A 20 3.50 6.55 4.09
N ALA A 21 4.10 6.04 5.18
CA ALA A 21 5.45 5.50 5.17
C ALA A 21 5.54 4.23 4.30
N ALA A 22 4.54 3.36 4.35
CA ALA A 22 4.45 2.20 3.48
C ALA A 22 4.29 2.63 2.01
N CYS A 23 3.48 3.65 1.70
CA CYS A 23 3.37 4.17 0.34
C CYS A 23 4.70 4.68 -0.19
N GLU A 24 5.51 5.39 0.62
CA GLU A 24 6.84 5.82 0.20
C GLU A 24 7.79 4.65 -0.05
N ALA A 25 7.79 3.64 0.82
CA ALA A 25 8.56 2.42 0.64
C ALA A 25 8.13 1.63 -0.62
N LEU A 26 6.83 1.68 -0.94
CA LEU A 26 6.24 1.00 -2.10
C LEU A 26 6.40 1.77 -3.41
N ARG A 27 6.59 3.09 -3.35
CA ARG A 27 6.75 3.98 -4.50
C ARG A 27 7.71 3.44 -5.57
N PRO A 28 8.96 3.01 -5.26
CA PRO A 28 9.89 2.52 -6.28
C PRO A 28 9.43 1.22 -6.96
N PHE A 29 8.52 0.46 -6.36
CA PHE A 29 8.01 -0.79 -6.95
C PHE A 29 6.83 -0.55 -7.91
N PHE A 30 6.10 0.54 -7.71
CA PHE A 30 4.95 0.93 -8.54
C PHE A 30 5.25 2.04 -9.53
N ASP A 31 6.43 2.66 -9.45
CA ASP A 31 6.86 3.67 -10.41
C ASP A 31 6.97 3.07 -11.82
N GLN A 32 6.33 3.71 -12.80
CA GLN A 32 6.38 3.28 -14.19
C GLN A 32 7.79 3.32 -14.77
N ALA A 33 8.65 4.22 -14.28
CA ALA A 33 10.05 4.29 -14.68
C ALA A 33 10.88 3.10 -14.16
N ASN A 34 10.42 2.46 -13.08
CA ASN A 34 11.12 1.36 -12.42
C ASN A 34 10.41 0.01 -12.60
N ARG A 35 9.43 -0.07 -13.51
CA ARG A 35 8.84 -1.36 -13.94
C ARG A 35 9.93 -2.20 -14.63
N TRP A 36 10.38 -3.28 -13.99
CA TRP A 36 11.16 -4.32 -14.68
C TRP A 36 10.22 -5.12 -15.58
N GLU A 37 10.35 -4.90 -16.89
CA GLU A 37 9.81 -5.73 -17.98
C GLU A 37 8.33 -6.16 -17.86
N GLY A 38 7.47 -5.30 -17.30
CA GLY A 38 6.03 -5.54 -17.28
C GLY A 38 5.55 -6.55 -16.23
N GLN A 39 6.42 -7.07 -15.35
CA GLN A 39 5.99 -7.86 -14.20
C GLN A 39 5.77 -6.96 -12.98
N SER A 40 4.58 -7.03 -12.40
CA SER A 40 4.28 -6.35 -11.14
C SER A 40 5.00 -7.04 -9.99
N HIS A 41 5.99 -6.36 -9.41
CA HIS A 41 6.73 -6.81 -8.23
C HIS A 41 5.89 -6.77 -6.93
N GLU A 42 4.67 -7.28 -6.98
CA GLU A 42 3.78 -7.34 -5.82
C GLU A 42 4.41 -8.17 -4.70
N HIS A 43 5.11 -9.27 -5.02
CA HIS A 43 5.80 -10.07 -4.01
C HIS A 43 6.93 -9.30 -3.30
N LEU A 44 7.67 -8.43 -4.00
CA LEU A 44 8.68 -7.58 -3.36
C LEU A 44 8.04 -6.47 -2.53
N ALA A 45 6.90 -5.93 -2.98
CA ALA A 45 6.11 -4.99 -2.20
C ALA A 45 5.64 -5.61 -0.87
N TYR A 46 5.09 -6.83 -0.90
CA TYR A 46 4.71 -7.58 0.31
C TYR A 46 5.88 -7.86 1.22
N ARG A 47 7.01 -8.30 0.65
CA ARG A 47 8.23 -8.58 1.42
C ARG A 47 8.76 -7.34 2.11
N THR A 48 8.89 -6.23 1.39
CA THR A 48 9.33 -4.93 1.93
C THR A 48 8.40 -4.45 3.03
N LEU A 49 7.08 -4.59 2.84
CA LEU A 49 6.10 -4.26 3.87
C LEU A 49 6.26 -5.11 5.13
N LYS A 50 6.48 -6.41 4.99
CA LYS A 50 6.72 -7.29 6.14
C LYS A 50 8.05 -7.01 6.84
N GLU A 51 9.09 -6.64 6.09
CA GLU A 51 10.40 -6.28 6.64
C GLU A 51 10.36 -4.93 7.39
N GLN A 52 9.66 -3.92 6.85
CA GLN A 52 9.58 -2.59 7.48
C GLN A 52 8.43 -2.43 8.49
N PHE A 53 7.34 -3.16 8.30
CA PHE A 53 6.14 -3.11 9.12
C PHE A 53 5.72 -4.53 9.55
N PRO A 54 6.52 -5.21 10.39
CA PRO A 54 6.21 -6.55 10.86
C PRO A 54 4.92 -6.60 11.71
N GLN A 55 4.47 -5.45 12.21
CA GLN A 55 3.22 -5.28 12.95
C GLN A 55 1.96 -5.44 12.08
N LEU A 56 2.08 -5.38 10.75
CA LEU A 56 0.95 -5.55 9.85
C LEU A 56 0.65 -7.02 9.64
N ASP A 57 -0.60 -7.41 9.79
CA ASP A 57 -1.05 -8.73 9.43
C ASP A 57 -1.08 -8.91 7.89
N SER A 58 -1.20 -10.14 7.42
CA SER A 58 -1.31 -10.47 5.99
C SER A 58 -2.48 -9.75 5.32
N GLN A 59 -3.62 -9.63 6.02
CA GLN A 59 -4.79 -8.90 5.50
C GLN A 59 -4.49 -7.40 5.36
N GLU A 60 -3.87 -6.78 6.37
CA GLU A 60 -3.54 -5.36 6.35
C GLU A 60 -2.50 -5.04 5.27
N SER A 61 -1.48 -5.91 5.14
CA SER A 61 -0.47 -5.81 4.09
C SER A 61 -1.12 -5.84 2.70
N PHE A 62 -2.10 -6.72 2.48
CA PHE A 62 -2.87 -6.81 1.24
C PHE A 62 -3.64 -5.52 0.94
N ILE A 63 -4.30 -4.95 1.96
CA ILE A 63 -5.03 -3.70 1.84
C ILE A 63 -4.07 -2.56 1.46
N VAL A 64 -2.91 -2.45 2.10
CA VAL A 64 -1.91 -1.41 1.80
C VAL A 64 -1.41 -1.54 0.37
N VAL A 65 -0.95 -2.73 -0.03
CA VAL A 65 -0.42 -2.98 -1.39
C VAL A 65 -1.46 -2.67 -2.46
N THR A 66 -2.68 -3.19 -2.32
CA THR A 66 -3.75 -3.00 -3.30
C THR A 66 -4.19 -1.55 -3.40
N THR A 67 -4.26 -0.85 -2.25
CA THR A 67 -4.64 0.57 -2.22
C THR A 67 -3.54 1.45 -2.81
N ALA A 68 -2.28 1.20 -2.45
CA ALA A 68 -1.12 1.89 -3.00
C ALA A 68 -1.04 1.69 -4.53
N LYS A 69 -1.14 0.45 -5.01
CA LYS A 69 -1.16 0.12 -6.44
C LYS A 69 -2.25 0.88 -7.20
N ARG A 70 -3.47 0.96 -6.67
CA ARG A 70 -4.56 1.74 -7.25
C ARG A 70 -4.28 3.24 -7.24
N LEU A 71 -3.68 3.76 -6.17
CA LEU A 71 -3.35 5.18 -6.01
C LEU A 71 -2.27 5.61 -7.02
N PHE A 72 -1.21 4.82 -7.16
CA PHE A 72 -0.15 5.03 -8.15
C PHE A 72 -0.68 4.88 -9.59
N ALA A 73 -1.52 3.87 -9.86
CA ALA A 73 -2.16 3.71 -11.16
C ALA A 73 -3.12 4.85 -11.52
N SER A 74 -3.75 5.47 -10.52
CA SER A 74 -4.64 6.62 -10.72
C SER A 74 -3.90 7.95 -10.90
N GLY A 75 -2.57 7.98 -10.75
CA GLY A 75 -1.77 9.20 -10.82
C GLY A 75 -2.08 10.24 -9.72
N LYS A 76 -2.83 9.84 -8.69
CA LYS A 76 -3.28 10.72 -7.59
C LYS A 76 -2.31 10.77 -6.41
N TYR A 77 -1.13 10.16 -6.53
CA TYR A 77 -0.10 10.28 -5.50
C TYR A 77 0.62 11.62 -5.67
N PRO A 78 0.46 12.60 -4.76
CA PRO A 78 1.25 13.81 -4.82
C PRO A 78 2.73 13.44 -4.67
N PRO A 79 3.65 14.01 -5.47
CA PRO A 79 5.06 13.87 -5.19
C PRO A 79 5.30 14.36 -3.76
N ALA A 80 5.94 13.54 -2.93
CA ALA A 80 6.45 13.97 -1.64
C ALA A 80 7.17 15.31 -1.84
N ALA A 81 6.65 16.35 -1.20
CA ALA A 81 7.15 17.73 -1.29
C ALA A 81 8.46 17.88 -0.54
#